data_AF-A0A644XQ84-F1
#
_entry.id   AF-A0A644XQ84-F1
#
_cell.length_a   1.000
_cell.length_b   1.000
_cell.length_c   1.000
_cell.angle_alpha   90.00
_cell.angle_beta   90.00
_cell.angle_gamma   90.00
#
_symmetry.space_group_name_H-M   'P 1'
#
loop_
_entity.id
_entity.type
_entity.pdbx_description
1 polymer ?
#
loop_
_entity_poly.entity_id
_entity_poly.type
_entity_poly.pdbx_seq_one_letter_code
_entity_poly.pdbx_strand_id
1 'polypeptide(L)' 'MNKFNDVVMFGKIISTGFLIGGYVFLGVYIARRLVASGYPNWLNAALPAVLALFGLAQGWFLVREIMRKK' A
#
# COMPACT_ATOMS: atom_id res chain seq x y z
N MET A 1 -15.57 -27.94 -0.66
CA MET A 1 -15.68 -26.58 -0.09
C MET A 1 -14.54 -26.43 0.91
N ASN A 2 -13.39 -25.95 0.45
CA ASN A 2 -12.10 -26.21 1.09
C ASN A 2 -11.72 -25.04 2.00
N LYS A 3 -12.03 -25.14 3.30
CA LYS A 3 -11.73 -24.13 4.35
C LYS A 3 -10.29 -23.60 4.33
N PHE A 4 -9.33 -24.42 3.89
CA PHE A 4 -7.93 -24.01 3.70
C PHE A 4 -7.75 -22.90 2.67
N ASN A 5 -8.54 -22.90 1.59
CA ASN A 5 -8.44 -21.91 0.53
C ASN A 5 -8.91 -20.53 1.03
N ASP A 6 -9.96 -20.50 1.86
CA ASP A 6 -10.47 -19.26 2.45
C ASP A 6 -9.49 -18.62 3.44
N VAL A 7 -8.82 -19.43 4.27
CA VAL A 7 -7.79 -18.94 5.20
C VAL A 7 -6.59 -18.35 4.44
N VAL A 8 -6.16 -19.02 3.37
CA VAL A 8 -5.08 -18.50 2.50
C VAL A 8 -5.51 -17.21 1.80
N MET A 9 -6.76 -17.11 1.38
CA MET A 9 -7.31 -15.92 0.74
C MET A 9 -7.44 -14.75 1.72
N PHE A 10 -7.85 -15.01 2.96
CA PHE A 10 -7.88 -14.04 4.05
C PHE A 10 -6.47 -13.54 4.40
N GLY A 11 -5.50 -14.44 4.53
CA GLY A 11 -4.10 -14.08 4.77
C GLY A 11 -3.54 -13.19 3.66
N LYS A 12 -3.85 -13.49 2.39
CA LYS A 12 -3.47 -12.66 1.25
C LYS A 12 -4.08 -11.25 1.32
N ILE A 13 -5.37 -11.13 1.65
CA ILE A 13 -6.03 -9.83 1.82
C ILE A 13 -5.38 -9.02 2.95
N ILE A 14 -5.13 -9.63 4.11
CA ILE A 14 -4.46 -8.99 5.25
C ILE A 14 -3.04 -8.54 4.86
N SER A 15 -2.25 -9.40 4.20
CA SER A 15 -0.90 -9.05 3.72
C SER A 15 -0.93 -7.90 2.72
N THR A 16 -1.90 -7.86 1.81
CA THR A 16 -2.07 -6.72 0.89
C THR A 16 -2.41 -5.45 1.67
N GLY A 17 -3.33 -5.50 2.64
CA GLY A 17 -3.67 -4.35 3.48
C GLY A 17 -2.45 -3.82 4.25
N PHE A 18 -1.64 -4.71 4.82
CA PHE A 18 -0.38 -4.36 5.47
C PHE A 18 0.64 -3.75 4.49
N LEU A 19 0.71 -4.27 3.27
CA LEU A 19 1.59 -3.73 2.23
C LEU A 19 1.18 -2.30 1.86
N ILE A 20 -0.11 -2.06 1.63
CA ILE A 20 -0.67 -0.73 1.33
C ILE A 20 -0.37 0.23 2.48
N GLY A 21 -0.66 -0.17 3.72
CA GLY A 21 -0.36 0.61 4.91
C GLY A 21 1.13 0.95 5.03
N GLY A 22 2.01 -0.01 4.70
CA GLY A 22 3.46 0.19 4.64
C GLY A 22 3.88 1.25 3.62
N TYR A 23 3.30 1.23 2.41
CA TYR A 23 3.57 2.26 1.38
C TYR A 23 3.10 3.65 1.80
N VAL A 24 1.92 3.75 2.44
CA VAL A 24 1.41 5.02 2.98
C VAL A 24 2.35 5.55 4.05
N PHE A 25 2.79 4.69 4.98
CA PHE A 25 3.70 5.06 6.06
C PHE A 25 5.07 5.50 5.53
N LEU A 26 5.60 4.80 4.53
CA LEU A 26 6.81 5.17 3.80
C LEU A 26 6.65 6.54 3.13
N GLY A 27 5.51 6.82 2.50
CA GLY A 27 5.22 8.11 1.89
C GLY A 27 5.20 9.25 2.89
N VAL A 28 4.58 9.05 4.06
CA VAL A 28 4.61 10.04 5.15
C VAL A 28 6.02 10.25 5.67
N TYR A 29 6.80 9.17 5.85
CA TYR A 29 8.16 9.25 6.34
C TYR A 29 9.10 10.00 5.37
N ILE A 30 9.04 9.66 4.08
CA ILE A 30 9.83 10.32 3.03
C ILE A 30 9.40 11.78 2.89
N ALA A 31 8.09 12.07 2.91
CA ALA A 31 7.59 13.44 2.80
C ALA A 31 8.07 14.32 3.95
N ARG A 32 7.97 13.81 5.20
CA ARG A 32 8.47 14.52 6.38
C ARG A 32 9.96 14.78 6.30
N ARG A 33 10.74 13.80 5.82
CA ARG A 33 12.19 13.94 5.66
C ARG A 33 12.55 14.97 4.59
N LEU A 34 11.85 14.98 3.45
CA LEU A 34 12.05 15.96 2.38
C LEU A 34 11.68 17.38 2.83
N VAL A 35 10.55 17.55 3.52
CA VAL A 35 10.14 18.86 4.06
C VAL A 35 11.13 19.36 5.11
N ALA A 36 11.65 18.46 5.96
CA ALA A 36 12.74 18.80 6.89
C ALA A 36 14.05 19.20 6.18
N SER A 37 14.28 18.75 4.94
CA SER A 37 15.42 19.15 4.10
C SER A 37 15.19 20.44 3.29
N GLY A 38 14.09 21.17 3.54
CA GLY A 38 13.82 22.47 2.91
C GLY A 38 12.91 22.42 1.68
N TYR A 39 12.31 21.26 1.37
CA TYR A 39 11.30 21.17 0.32
C TYR A 39 9.97 21.82 0.75
N PRO A 40 9.17 22.34 -0.20
CA PRO A 40 7.93 23.03 0.08
C PRO A 40 6.92 22.17 0.86
N ASN A 41 6.27 22.76 1.87
CA ASN A 41 5.36 22.08 2.79
C ASN A 41 4.21 21.31 2.14
N TRP A 42 3.83 21.65 0.90
CA TRP A 42 2.80 20.91 0.17
C TRP A 42 3.20 19.45 -0.14
N LEU A 43 4.50 19.16 -0.18
CA LEU A 43 5.01 17.78 -0.34
C LEU A 43 4.57 16.86 0.80
N ASN A 44 4.38 17.38 2.02
CA ASN A 44 3.85 16.59 3.15
C ASN A 44 2.45 16.04 2.91
N ALA A 45 1.66 16.66 2.04
CA ALA A 45 0.31 16.20 1.69
C ALA A 45 0.31 15.46 0.33
N ALA A 46 1.08 15.96 -0.64
CA ALA A 46 1.11 15.39 -1.98
C ALA A 46 1.79 14.01 -2.03
N LEU A 47 2.94 13.82 -1.38
CA LEU A 47 3.66 12.54 -1.43
C LEU A 47 2.85 11.39 -0.80
N PRO A 48 2.28 11.55 0.41
CA PRO A 48 1.50 10.49 1.03
C PRO A 48 0.21 10.19 0.27
N ALA A 49 -0.45 11.21 -0.30
CA ALA A 49 -1.64 11.00 -1.12
C ALA A 49 -1.32 10.22 -2.40
N VAL A 50 -0.22 10.57 -3.08
CA VAL A 50 0.23 9.85 -4.29
C VAL A 50 0.66 8.42 -3.93
N LEU A 51 1.45 8.22 -2.88
CA LEU A 51 1.87 6.89 -2.42
C LEU A 51 0.71 6.04 -1.87
N ALA A 52 -0.33 6.66 -1.31
CA ALA A 52 -1.55 5.97 -0.90
C ALA A 52 -2.34 5.48 -2.12
N LEU A 53 -2.54 6.34 -3.13
CA LEU A 53 -3.19 5.96 -4.38
C LEU A 53 -2.37 4.90 -5.13
N PHE A 54 -1.05 5.05 -5.16
CA PHE A 54 -0.15 4.08 -5.79
C PHE A 54 -0.13 2.76 -5.03
N GLY A 55 -0.12 2.80 -3.69
CA GLY A 55 -0.21 1.64 -2.81
C GLY A 55 -1.54 0.91 -3.00
N LEU A 56 -2.67 1.62 -3.07
CA LEU A 56 -3.98 1.05 -3.38
C LEU A 56 -4.04 0.41 -4.76
N ALA A 57 -3.50 1.09 -5.78
CA ALA A 57 -3.43 0.56 -7.14
C ALA A 57 -2.54 -0.71 -7.22
N GLN A 58 -1.37 -0.68 -6.57
CA GLN A 58 -0.46 -1.82 -6.44
C GLN A 58 -1.13 -2.97 -5.68
N GLY A 59 -1.76 -2.70 -4.54
CA GLY A 59 -2.47 -3.69 -3.75
C GLY A 59 -3.61 -4.34 -4.53
N TRP A 60 -4.36 -3.56 -5.30
CA TRP A 60 -5.38 -4.07 -6.20
C TRP A 60 -4.80 -4.95 -7.31
N PHE A 61 -3.67 -4.55 -7.91
CA PHE A 61 -2.99 -5.33 -8.95
C PHE A 61 -2.46 -6.66 -8.40
N LEU A 62 -1.83 -6.63 -7.22
CA LEU A 62 -1.28 -7.80 -6.54
C LEU A 62 -2.39 -8.78 -6.13
N VAL A 63 -3.50 -8.28 -5.58
CA VAL A 63 -4.69 -9.10 -5.28
C VAL A 63 -5.28 -9.68 -6.56
N ARG A 64 -5.40 -8.90 -7.64
CA ARG A 64 -5.87 -9.38 -8.93
C ARG A 64 -4.98 -10.48 -9.49
N GLU A 65 -3.67 -10.33 -9.42
CA GLU A 65 -2.71 -11.30 -9.93
C GLU A 65 -2.73 -12.60 -9.12
N ILE A 66 -2.84 -12.47 -7.80
CA ILE A 66 -3.05 -13.60 -6.89
C ILE A 66 -4.36 -14.34 -7.19
N MET A 67 -5.44 -13.62 -7.52
CA MET A 67 -6.72 -14.22 -7.90
C MET A 67 -6.72 -14.81 -9.32
N ARG A 68 -5.92 -14.24 -10.24
CA ARG A 68 -5.81 -14.70 -11.64
C ARG A 68 -4.92 -15.94 -11.79
N LYS A 69 -4.10 -16.28 -10.79
CA LYS A 69 -3.29 -17.51 -10.76
C LYS A 69 -4.08 -18.78 -10.37
N LYS A 70 -5.42 -18.72 -10.38
CA LYS A 70 -6.31 -19.85 -10.12
C LYS A 70 -6.94 -20.31 -11.43
#